data_AF-A0A349JZY7-F1
#
_entry.id   AF-A0A349JZY7-F1
#
_cell.length_a   1.000
_cell.length_b   1.000
_cell.length_c   1.000
_cell.angle_alpha   90.00
_cell.angle_beta   90.00
_cell.angle_gamma   90.00
#
_symmetry.space_group_name_H-M   'P 1'
#
loop_
_entity.id
_entity.type
_entity.pdbx_description
1 polymer ?
#
loop_
_entity_poly.entity_id
_entity_poly.type
_entity_poly.pdbx_seq_one_letter_code
_entity_poly.pdbx_strand_id
1 'polypeptide(L)' 'SGSGKSVTCYSLLGLIPQPPGKIHSGEAIFDGIDLLKGSERELRGIRGKRISMIFQDP' A
#
# COMPACT_ATOMS: atom_id res chain seq x y z
N SER A 1 13.37 -3.75 -14.00
CA SER A 1 14.74 -3.58 -13.45
C SER A 1 14.89 -3.94 -11.96
N GLY A 2 13.98 -4.70 -11.34
CA GLY A 2 14.20 -5.32 -10.00
C GLY A 2 14.39 -4.40 -8.79
N SER A 3 14.43 -3.08 -8.94
CA SER A 3 14.83 -2.15 -7.87
C SER A 3 13.76 -1.91 -6.78
N GLY A 4 12.69 -2.71 -6.73
CA GLY A 4 11.67 -2.61 -5.67
C GLY A 4 10.64 -1.48 -5.77
N LYS A 5 10.63 -0.66 -6.84
CA LYS A 5 9.68 0.47 -6.97
C LYS A 5 8.22 0.01 -6.92
N SER A 6 7.84 -0.92 -7.80
CA SER A 6 6.46 -1.42 -7.85
C SER A 6 6.07 -2.11 -6.55
N VAL A 7 6.97 -2.91 -5.96
CA VAL A 7 6.77 -3.56 -4.66
C VAL A 7 6.51 -2.52 -3.57
N THR A 8 7.27 -1.42 -3.56
CA THR A 8 7.08 -0.33 -2.59
C THR A 8 5.71 0.32 -2.77
N CYS A 9 5.34 0.73 -3.99
CA CYS A 9 4.03 1.35 -4.26
C CYS A 9 2.86 0.41 -3.90
N TYR A 10 2.97 -0.88 -4.26
CA TYR A 10 1.96 -1.87 -3.95
C TYR A 10 1.84 -2.12 -2.44
N SER A 11 2.95 -2.07 -1.69
CA SER A 11 2.94 -2.22 -0.23
C SER A 11 2.13 -1.09 0.44
N LEU A 12 2.34 0.16 0.01
CA LEU A 12 1.61 1.32 0.55
C LEU A 12 0.09 1.22 0.35
N LEU A 13 -0.34 0.56 -0.73
CA LEU A 13 -1.75 0.36 -1.05
C LEU A 13 -2.30 -1.01 -0.63
N GLY A 14 -1.51 -1.83 0.07
CA GLY A 14 -1.92 -3.18 0.49
C GLY A 14 -2.28 -4.10 -0.68
N LEU A 15 -1.63 -3.90 -1.83
CA LEU A 15 -1.89 -4.67 -3.06
C LEU A 15 -0.98 -5.90 -3.19
N ILE A 16 0.00 -6.07 -2.30
CA ILE A 16 0.82 -7.29 -2.26
C ILE A 16 0.01 -8.41 -1.61
N PRO A 17 -0.17 -9.58 -2.27
CA PRO A 17 -0.80 -10.74 -1.66
C PRO A 17 -0.04 -11.21 -0.40
N GLN A 18 -0.76 -11.39 0.69
CA GLN A 18 -0.22 -11.92 1.94
C GLN A 18 -1.04 -13.13 2.38
N PRO A 19 -0.45 -14.34 2.45
CA PRO A 19 0.94 -14.72 2.13
C PRO A 19 1.26 -14.83 0.60
N PRO A 20 2.56 -14.85 0.18
CA PRO A 20 3.78 -14.89 1.00
C PRO A 20 4.35 -13.50 1.37
N GLY A 21 3.78 -12.41 0.86
CA GLY A 21 4.22 -11.06 1.22
C GLY A 21 4.08 -10.80 2.73
N LYS A 22 5.03 -10.08 3.31
CA LYS A 22 4.98 -9.64 4.71
C LYS A 22 5.65 -8.29 4.86
N ILE A 23 4.96 -7.38 5.55
CA ILE A 23 5.58 -6.13 6.02
C ILE A 23 6.23 -6.44 7.37
N HIS A 24 7.56 -6.40 7.41
CA HIS A 24 8.32 -6.75 8.62
C HIS A 24 8.36 -5.62 9.65
N SER A 25 8.43 -4.37 9.19
CA SER A 25 8.51 -3.18 10.04
C SER A 25 8.29 -1.92 9.19
N GLY A 26 8.19 -0.77 9.85
CA GLY A 26 8.04 0.54 9.22
C GLY A 26 6.66 1.15 9.42
N GLU A 27 6.51 2.37 8.90
CA GLU A 27 5.30 3.17 8.96
C GLU A 27 5.15 3.92 7.64
N ALA A 28 3.92 4.14 7.20
CA ALA A 28 3.62 4.96 6.05
C ALA A 28 2.46 5.90 6.37
N ILE A 29 2.77 7.14 6.75
CA ILE A 29 1.78 8.09 7.23
C ILE A 29 1.18 8.90 6.08
N PHE A 30 -0.14 8.89 5.98
CA PHE A 30 -0.92 9.78 5.10
C PHE A 30 -2.10 10.34 5.87
N ASP A 31 -2.25 11.67 5.92
CA ASP A 31 -3.29 12.36 6.70
C ASP A 31 -3.40 11.88 8.16
N GLY A 32 -2.26 11.59 8.79
CA GLY A 32 -2.20 11.11 10.18
C GLY A 32 -2.56 9.64 10.36
N ILE A 33 -2.84 8.89 9.28
CA ILE A 33 -3.15 7.46 9.32
C ILE A 33 -1.94 6.67 8.81
N ASP A 34 -1.49 5.68 9.58
CA ASP A 34 -0.49 4.71 9.12
C ASP A 34 -1.13 3.70 8.17
N LEU A 35 -0.83 3.81 6.87
CA LEU A 35 -1.37 2.97 5.81
C LEU A 35 -1.01 1.48 5.95
N LEU A 36 0.04 1.16 6.73
CA LEU A 36 0.49 -0.22 6.95
C LEU A 36 -0.23 -0.90 8.12
N LYS A 37 -0.87 -0.11 8.99
CA LYS A 37 -1.50 -0.58 10.24
C LYS A 37 -2.98 -0.18 10.38
N GLY A 38 -3.47 0.69 9.49
CA GLY A 38 -4.85 1.17 9.51
C GLY A 38 -5.86 0.04 9.37
N SER A 39 -7.04 0.24 9.96
CA SER A 39 -8.14 -0.71 9.79
C SER A 39 -8.65 -0.73 8.36
N GLU A 40 -9.23 -1.85 7.92
CA GLU A 40 -9.85 -1.95 6.60
C GLU A 40 -10.91 -0.87 6.34
N ARG A 41 -11.60 -0.39 7.39
CA ARG A 41 -12.55 0.73 7.27
C ARG A 41 -11.85 2.03 6.91
N GLU A 42 -10.76 2.38 7.59
CA GLU A 42 -9.97 3.58 7.32
C GLU A 42 -9.32 3.51 5.94
N LEU A 43 -8.70 2.37 5.63
CA LEU A 43 -8.01 2.14 4.36
C LEU A 43 -8.97 2.20 3.17
N ARG A 44 -10.19 1.66 3.28
CA ARG A 44 -11.24 1.81 2.24
C ARG A 44 -11.66 3.27 2.02
N GLY A 45 -11.58 4.12 3.04
CA GLY A 45 -11.86 5.55 2.90
C GLY A 45 -10.78 6.30 2.12
N ILE A 46 -9.54 5.83 2.18
CA ILE A 46 -8.37 6.42 1.54
C ILE A 46 -8.19 5.88 0.11
N ARG A 47 -8.22 4.55 -0.05
CA ARG A 47 -7.98 3.86 -1.32
C ARG A 47 -9.10 4.18 -2.33
N GLY A 48 -8.70 4.55 -3.55
CA GLY A 48 -9.60 4.91 -4.65
C GLY A 48 -10.14 6.35 -4.59
N LYS A 49 -10.32 6.94 -3.38
CA LYS A 49 -10.82 8.31 -3.22
C LYS A 49 -9.72 9.35 -3.04
N ARG A 50 -8.69 9.04 -2.25
CA ARG A 50 -7.59 9.95 -1.89
C ARG A 50 -6.27 9.50 -2.49
N ILE A 51 -6.06 8.18 -2.60
CA ILE A 51 -4.88 7.59 -3.23
C ILE A 51 -5.34 6.50 -4.20
N SER A 52 -4.87 6.58 -5.45
CA SER A 52 -5.16 5.62 -6.51
C SER A 52 -3.89 5.24 -7.24
N MET A 53 -3.82 4.00 -7.71
CA MET A 53 -2.71 3.51 -8.51
C MET A 53 -3.10 3.49 -9.98
N ILE A 54 -2.25 4.05 -10.83
CA ILE A 54 -2.25 3.75 -12.26
C ILE A 54 -1.22 2.64 -12.47
N PHE A 55 -1.69 1.49 -12.90
CA PHE A 55 -0.83 0.33 -13.16
C PHE A 55 0.02 0.59 -14.40
N GLN A 56 1.26 0.08 -14.39
CA GLN A 56 2.04 0.04 -15.62
C GLN A 56 1.41 -0.98 -16.58
N ASP A 57 1.59 -0.79 -17.89
CA ASP A 57 1.09 -1.72 -18.91
C ASP A 57 1.46 -3.18 -18.56
N PRO A 58 0.51 -4.13 -18.74
CA PRO A 58 0.69 -5.52 -18.31
C PRO A 58 1.85 -6.24 -19.00
#